data_AF-A0A7Y0XBE5-F1
#
_entry.id   AF-A0A7Y0XBE5-F1
#
_cell.length_a   1.000
_cell.length_b   1.000
_cell.length_c   1.000
_cell.angle_alpha   90.00
_cell.angle_beta   90.00
_cell.angle_gamma   90.00
#
_symmetry.space_group_name_H-M   'P 1'
#
loop_
_entity.id
_entity.type
_entity.pdbx_description
1 polymer ?
#
loop_
_entity_poly.entity_id
_entity_poly.type
_entity_poly.pdbx_seq_one_letter_code
_entity_poly.pdbx_strand_id
1 'polypeptide(L)'
;PNRNYKDANHKPELVYALTPYQAMNGFRAYTEIVLLFSKVIEESNVPAIHQLLEVFKKNLTATGLEAFFIGILSLKGEAKEASIQG
;
A
#
# COMPACT_ATOMS: atom_id res chain seq x y z
N PRO A 1 1.75 28.42 -2.14
CA PRO A 1 0.94 28.27 -0.89
C PRO A 1 0.92 26.84 -0.32
N ASN A 2 0.89 25.79 -1.16
CA ASN A 2 1.05 24.40 -0.70
C ASN A 2 2.52 23.97 -0.74
N ARG A 3 3.19 23.98 0.42
CA ARG A 3 4.59 23.58 0.58
C ARG A 3 4.66 22.38 1.54
N ASN A 4 5.00 21.20 1.01
CA ASN A 4 5.13 19.97 1.81
C ASN A 4 6.43 19.94 2.64
N TYR A 5 7.51 20.53 2.14
CA TYR A 5 8.83 20.52 2.80
C TYR A 5 9.17 21.91 3.35
N LYS A 6 9.09 22.09 4.67
CA LYS A 6 9.37 23.39 5.34
C LYS A 6 10.86 23.72 5.44
N ASP A 7 11.72 22.72 5.37
CA ASP A 7 13.18 22.82 5.39
C ASP A 7 13.81 21.57 4.76
N ALA A 8 15.14 21.53 4.64
CA ALA A 8 15.90 20.45 4.00
C ALA A 8 16.41 19.37 4.98
N ASN A 9 16.08 19.46 6.28
CA ASN A 9 16.62 18.54 7.27
C ASN A 9 15.80 17.25 7.33
N HIS A 10 16.50 16.13 7.54
CA HIS A 10 15.85 14.88 7.95
C HIS A 10 15.35 15.03 9.40
N LYS A 11 14.07 14.76 9.64
CA LYS A 11 13.44 14.86 10.97
C LYS A 11 13.09 13.45 11.47
N PRO A 12 14.01 12.77 12.18
CA PRO A 12 13.67 11.50 12.79
C PRO A 12 12.60 11.75 13.87
N GLU A 13 11.54 10.94 13.86
CA GLU A 13 10.44 11.01 14.81
C GLU A 13 10.51 9.85 15.80
N LEU A 14 10.16 10.10 17.07
CA LEU A 14 10.04 9.10 18.11
C LEU A 14 8.61 9.12 18.64
N VAL A 15 7.96 7.97 18.63
CA VAL A 15 6.62 7.79 19.17
C VAL A 15 6.70 6.93 20.44
N TYR A 16 6.10 7.42 21.52
CA TYR A 16 6.00 6.71 22.81
C TYR A 16 4.54 6.63 23.24
N ALA A 17 4.02 5.41 23.42
CA ALA A 17 2.63 5.18 23.76
C ALA A 17 2.39 5.31 25.27
N LEU A 18 1.53 6.26 25.69
CA LEU A 18 1.09 6.42 27.09
C LEU A 18 -0.17 5.59 27.42
N THR A 19 -0.92 5.23 26.38
CA THR A 19 -2.12 4.39 26.39
C THR A 19 -2.05 3.44 25.19
N PRO A 20 -2.95 2.46 25.03
CA PRO A 20 -2.97 1.62 23.83
C PRO A 20 -2.89 2.46 22.55
N TYR A 21 -1.96 2.08 21.68
CA TYR A 21 -1.62 2.81 20.48
C TYR A 21 -1.47 1.84 19.31
N GLN A 22 -2.19 2.11 18.23
CA GLN A 22 -2.16 1.31 17.00
C GLN A 22 -1.56 2.15 15.89
N ALA A 23 -0.54 1.60 15.22
CA ALA A 23 0.14 2.25 14.11
C ALA A 23 0.56 1.24 13.05
N MET A 24 0.78 1.75 11.84
CA MET A 24 1.48 1.05 10.77
C MET A 24 2.89 1.62 10.66
N ASN A 25 3.91 0.77 10.57
CA ASN A 25 5.30 1.19 10.45
C ASN A 25 6.06 0.25 9.51
N GLY A 26 6.61 0.82 8.44
CA GLY A 26 7.30 0.08 7.40
C GLY A 26 6.40 -0.84 6.58
N PHE A 27 7.00 -1.45 5.56
CA PHE A 27 6.35 -2.49 4.77
C PHE A 27 6.61 -3.88 5.38
N ARG A 28 5.63 -4.78 5.23
CA ARG A 28 5.77 -6.21 5.54
C ARG A 28 6.72 -6.89 4.54
N ALA A 29 7.11 -8.12 4.85
CA ALA A 29 7.83 -8.96 3.88
C ALA A 29 6.96 -9.17 2.62
N TYR A 30 7.58 -9.22 1.43
CA TYR A 30 6.85 -9.27 0.17
C TYR A 30 5.90 -10.47 0.07
N THR A 31 6.31 -11.63 0.58
CA THR A 31 5.47 -12.84 0.63
C THR A 31 4.23 -12.65 1.52
N GLU A 32 4.37 -11.92 2.63
CA GLU A 32 3.25 -11.61 3.53
C GLU A 32 2.28 -10.61 2.88
N ILE A 33 2.80 -9.60 2.17
CA ILE A 33 1.97 -8.69 1.37
C ILE A 33 1.15 -9.49 0.36
N VAL A 34 1.80 -10.37 -0.40
CA VAL A 34 1.12 -11.21 -1.40
C VAL A 34 0.06 -12.10 -0.76
N LEU A 35 0.37 -12.74 0.35
CA LEU A 35 -0.57 -13.60 1.06
C LEU A 35 -1.81 -12.82 1.51
N LEU A 36 -1.62 -11.67 2.15
CA LEU A 36 -2.73 -10.86 2.67
C LEU A 36 -3.60 -10.31 1.55
N PHE A 37 -3.02 -9.80 0.47
CA PHE A 37 -3.79 -9.31 -0.68
C PHE A 37 -4.49 -10.44 -1.43
N SER A 38 -3.91 -11.64 -1.51
CA SER A 38 -4.57 -12.79 -2.14
C SER A 38 -5.86 -13.16 -1.39
N LYS A 39 -5.84 -13.14 -0.05
CA LYS A 39 -7.05 -13.35 0.77
C LYS A 39 -8.13 -12.31 0.49
N VAL A 40 -7.75 -11.03 0.41
CA VAL A 40 -8.69 -9.96 0.07
C VAL A 40 -9.29 -10.19 -1.32
N ILE A 41 -8.50 -10.60 -2.31
CA ILE A 41 -9.00 -10.87 -3.67
C ILE A 41 -9.93 -12.08 -3.72
N GLU A 42 -9.70 -13.09 -2.88
CA GLU A 42 -10.58 -14.27 -2.77
C GLU A 42 -11.92 -13.91 -2.12
N GLU A 43 -11.92 -13.00 -1.15
CA GLU A 43 -13.12 -12.56 -0.41
C GLU A 43 -13.88 -11.42 -1.11
N SER A 44 -13.21 -10.65 -1.96
CA SER A 44 -13.70 -9.40 -2.56
C SER A 44 -13.41 -9.32 -4.06
N ASN A 45 -14.39 -8.94 -4.88
CA ASN A 45 -14.22 -8.82 -6.33
C ASN A 45 -13.50 -7.52 -6.72
N VAL A 46 -12.17 -7.50 -6.60
CA VAL A 46 -11.31 -6.33 -6.87
C VAL A 46 -10.37 -6.53 -8.06
N PRO A 47 -10.88 -6.59 -9.31
CA PRO A 47 -10.10 -7.03 -10.48
C PRO A 47 -8.88 -6.14 -10.78
N ALA A 48 -8.96 -4.84 -10.52
CA ALA A 48 -7.83 -3.93 -10.71
C ALA A 48 -6.67 -4.24 -9.75
N ILE A 49 -6.97 -4.48 -8.46
CA ILE A 49 -5.96 -4.85 -7.46
C ILE A 49 -5.40 -6.24 -7.78
N HIS A 50 -6.23 -7.17 -8.24
CA HIS A 50 -5.78 -8.50 -8.65
C HIS A 50 -4.74 -8.44 -9.77
N GLN A 51 -5.00 -7.66 -10.83
CA GLN A 51 -4.03 -7.47 -11.92
C GLN A 51 -2.71 -6.89 -11.42
N LEU A 52 -2.77 -5.88 -10.55
CA LEU A 52 -1.57 -5.28 -9.95
C LEU A 52 -0.79 -6.29 -9.09
N LEU A 53 -1.49 -7.16 -8.34
CA LEU A 53 -0.85 -8.17 -7.51
C LEU A 53 -0.15 -9.24 -8.36
N GLU A 54 -0.74 -9.65 -9.48
CA GLU A 54 -0.11 -10.62 -10.40
C GLU A 54 1.16 -10.06 -11.04
N VAL A 55 1.22 -8.75 -11.30
CA VAL A 55 2.45 -8.09 -11.73
C VAL A 55 3.49 -8.09 -10.59
N PHE A 56 3.09 -7.78 -9.36
CA PHE A 56 4.01 -7.79 -8.21
C PHE A 56 4.58 -9.19 -7.93
N LYS A 57 3.76 -10.25 -7.99
CA LYS A 57 4.20 -11.65 -7.82
C LYS A 57 5.31 -12.04 -8.80
N LYS A 58 5.31 -11.49 -10.02
CA LYS A 58 6.34 -11.74 -11.04
C LYS A 58 7.64 -10.96 -10.79
N ASN A 59 7.61 -9.96 -9.90
CA ASN A 59 8.75 -9.12 -9.57
C ASN A 59 8.77 -8.78 -8.07
N LEU A 60 9.03 -9.78 -7.22
CA LEU A 60 9.08 -9.61 -5.75
C LEU A 60 10.36 -8.90 -5.29
N THR A 61 10.50 -7.65 -5.72
CA THR A 61 11.62 -6.74 -5.42
C THR A 61 11.08 -5.40 -4.94
N ALA A 62 11.97 -4.51 -4.48
CA ALA A 62 11.60 -3.16 -4.08
C ALA A 62 10.91 -2.39 -5.22
N THR A 63 11.40 -2.52 -6.46
CA THR A 63 10.80 -1.89 -7.65
C THR A 63 9.41 -2.46 -7.95
N GLY A 64 9.21 -3.76 -7.77
CA GLY A 64 7.88 -4.35 -7.91
C GLY A 64 6.89 -3.86 -6.86
N LEU A 65 7.34 -3.71 -5.61
CA LEU A 65 6.51 -3.14 -4.54
C LEU A 65 6.17 -1.67 -4.80
N GLU A 66 7.14 -0.88 -5.27
CA GLU A 66 6.93 0.51 -5.67
C GLU A 66 5.84 0.62 -6.75
N ALA A 67 5.97 -0.17 -7.82
CA ALA A 67 4.99 -0.19 -8.91
C ALA A 67 3.59 -0.61 -8.42
N PHE A 68 3.53 -1.63 -7.55
CA PHE A 68 2.27 -2.09 -6.95
C PHE A 68 1.62 -1.00 -6.08
N PHE A 69 2.40 -0.37 -5.21
CA PHE A 69 1.93 0.69 -4.31
C PHE A 69 1.45 1.93 -5.07
N ILE A 70 2.22 2.39 -6.06
CA ILE A 70 1.81 3.48 -6.96
C ILE A 70 0.54 3.11 -7.71
N GLY A 71 0.46 1.88 -8.23
CA GLY A 71 -0.71 1.37 -8.94
C GLY A 71 -1.99 1.47 -8.13
N ILE A 72 -1.96 1.00 -6.87
CA ILE A 72 -3.11 1.08 -5.96
C ILE A 72 -3.49 2.54 -5.68
N LEU A 73 -2.52 3.39 -5.31
CA LEU A 73 -2.81 4.80 -4.99
C LEU A 73 -3.29 5.62 -6.21
N SER A 74 -2.98 5.17 -7.42
CA SER A 74 -3.31 5.84 -8.67
C SER A 74 -4.64 5.39 -9.26
N LEU A 75 -5.34 4.42 -8.67
CA LEU A 75 -6.68 4.02 -9.11
C LEU A 75 -7.62 5.23 -9.12
N LYS A 76 -8.42 5.36 -10.17
CA LYS A 76 -9.40 6.44 -10.39
C LYS A 76 -10.66 5.91 -11.05
N GLY A 77 -11.74 6.68 -10.98
CA GLY A 77 -13.03 6.35 -11.58
C GLY A 77 -13.54 4.98 -11.12
N GLU A 78 -14.17 4.25 -12.04
CA GLU A 78 -14.79 2.95 -11.80
C GLU A 78 -13.84 1.93 -11.15
N ALA A 79 -12.58 1.87 -11.59
CA ALA A 79 -11.60 0.94 -11.02
C ALA A 79 -11.35 1.19 -9.52
N LYS A 80 -11.37 2.45 -9.09
CA LYS A 80 -11.25 2.81 -7.66
C LYS A 80 -12.53 2.48 -6.91
N GLU A 81 -13.67 2.85 -7.47
CA GLU A 81 -14.99 2.63 -6.83
C GLU A 81 -15.24 1.14 -6.60
N ALA A 82 -15.00 0.31 -7.61
CA ALA A 82 -15.10 -1.15 -7.51
C ALA A 82 -14.11 -1.75 -6.50
N SER A 83 -12.96 -1.12 -6.28
CA SER A 83 -11.94 -1.61 -5.33
C SER A 83 -12.20 -1.21 -3.87
N ILE A 84 -13.19 -0.35 -3.60
CA ILE A 84 -13.58 0.10 -2.26
C ILE A 84 -14.89 -0.56 -1.81
N GLN A 85 -15.78 -0.86 -2.75
CA GLN A 85 -17.08 -1.51 -2.49
C GLN A 85 -17.00 -3.04 -2.45
N GLY A 86 -15.89 -3.62 -2.95
CA GLY A 86 -15.64 -5.05 -2.98
C GLY A 86 -15.44 -5.66 -1.60
#